data_AF-A0A6I4IR18-F1
#
_entry.id   AF-A0A6I4IR18-F1
#
_cell.length_a   1.000
_cell.length_b   1.000
_cell.length_c   1.000
_cell.angle_alpha   90.00
_cell.angle_beta   90.00
_cell.angle_gamma   90.00
#
_symmetry.space_group_name_H-M   'P 1'
#
loop_
_entity.id
_entity.type
_entity.pdbx_description
1 polymer ?
#
loop_
_entity_poly.entity_id
_entity_poly.type
_entity_poly.pdbx_seq_one_letter_code
_entity_poly.pdbx_strand_id
1 'polypeptide(L)'
;MRKAEFIWKILNHADQNYKGWEFLYIETGLNYREDIKTKSGFILPVEYINSSIIPIKYSNSESENIVLYAIDAYNEEDLKKLIGLANKLSGAFAGAIDILFPDFVINGNENSVRKVTEYFRDSNLARKIKVLSYNDKLIQ
;
A
#
# COMPACT_ATOMS: atom_id res chain seq x y z
N MET A 1 -13.66 -8.87 -6.43
CA MET A 1 -13.55 -9.44 -5.06
C MET A 1 -14.62 -8.81 -4.18
N ARG A 2 -15.21 -9.54 -3.21
CA ARG A 2 -16.16 -8.90 -2.26
C ARG A 2 -15.39 -8.06 -1.24
N LYS A 3 -16.02 -7.02 -0.67
CA LYS A 3 -15.34 -6.06 0.20
C LYS A 3 -14.82 -6.66 1.51
N ALA A 4 -15.67 -7.40 2.20
CA ALA A 4 -15.28 -8.10 3.43
C ALA A 4 -14.16 -9.13 3.17
N GLU A 5 -14.21 -9.80 2.02
CA GLU A 5 -13.16 -10.73 1.59
C GLU A 5 -11.84 -10.00 1.34
N PHE A 6 -11.87 -8.84 0.67
CA PHE A 6 -10.70 -7.99 0.47
C PHE A 6 -10.06 -7.58 1.80
N ILE A 7 -10.84 -7.01 2.72
CA ILE A 7 -10.33 -6.60 4.04
C ILE A 7 -9.73 -7.80 4.77
N TRP A 8 -10.42 -8.93 4.80
CA TRP A 8 -9.92 -10.14 5.45
C TRP A 8 -8.61 -10.65 4.84
N LYS A 9 -8.48 -10.66 3.51
CA LYS A 9 -7.27 -11.08 2.81
C LYS A 9 -6.08 -10.18 3.12
N ILE A 10 -6.26 -8.86 3.08
CA ILE A 10 -5.15 -7.93 3.34
C ILE A 10 -4.71 -7.98 4.81
N LEU A 11 -5.63 -8.21 5.74
CA LEU A 11 -5.32 -8.38 7.16
C LEU A 11 -4.46 -9.63 7.37
N ASN A 12 -4.89 -10.78 6.84
CA ASN A 12 -4.10 -12.01 6.92
C ASN A 12 -2.73 -11.87 6.26
N HIS A 13 -2.68 -11.25 5.08
CA HIS A 13 -1.43 -11.00 4.39
C HIS A 13 -0.51 -10.08 5.22
N ALA A 14 -1.07 -9.02 5.82
CA ALA A 14 -0.29 -8.10 6.65
C ALA A 14 0.26 -8.76 7.92
N ASP A 15 -0.54 -9.58 8.61
CA ASP A 15 -0.11 -10.32 9.79
C ASP A 15 1.06 -11.27 9.50
N GLN A 16 1.08 -11.86 8.31
CA GLN A 16 2.13 -12.80 7.89
C GLN A 16 3.42 -12.10 7.45
N ASN A 17 3.34 -10.90 6.86
CA ASN A 17 4.45 -10.27 6.16
C ASN A 17 4.98 -8.99 6.82
N TYR A 18 4.18 -8.30 7.62
CA TYR A 18 4.49 -6.97 8.15
C TYR A 18 4.31 -6.90 9.66
N LYS A 19 5.33 -7.26 10.43
CA LYS A 19 5.25 -7.25 11.89
C LYS A 19 4.91 -5.86 12.45
N GLY A 20 3.89 -5.80 13.32
CA GLY A 20 3.50 -4.56 13.99
C GLY A 20 2.90 -3.51 13.04
N TRP A 21 2.29 -3.95 11.96
CA TRP A 21 1.65 -3.07 10.99
C TRP A 21 0.48 -2.29 11.62
N GLU A 22 0.24 -1.08 11.12
CA GLU A 22 -0.84 -0.21 11.57
C GLU A 22 -1.56 0.41 10.37
N PHE A 23 -2.88 0.59 10.44
CA PHE A 23 -3.59 1.42 9.47
C PHE A 23 -3.10 2.86 9.55
N LEU A 24 -3.00 3.53 8.40
CA LEU A 24 -2.84 4.97 8.40
C LEU A 24 -4.19 5.64 8.67
N TYR A 25 -4.19 6.68 9.50
CA TYR A 25 -5.36 7.50 9.76
C TYR A 25 -5.24 8.75 8.90
N ILE A 26 -5.84 8.71 7.72
CA ILE A 26 -5.77 9.83 6.77
C ILE A 26 -6.65 10.97 7.28
N GLU A 27 -6.01 12.09 7.61
CA GLU A 27 -6.70 13.33 7.90
C GLU A 27 -7.45 13.80 6.64
N THR A 28 -8.76 13.94 6.77
CA THR A 28 -9.61 14.61 5.79
C THR A 28 -10.15 15.89 6.41
N GLY A 29 -10.57 16.85 5.60
CA GLY A 29 -11.20 18.09 6.11
C GLY A 29 -12.46 17.83 6.96
N LEU A 30 -13.05 16.64 6.89
CA LEU A 30 -14.22 16.22 7.68
C LEU A 30 -13.85 15.65 9.06
N ASN A 31 -12.61 15.14 9.22
CA ASN A 31 -12.14 14.48 10.44
C ASN A 31 -10.91 15.19 11.05
N TYR A 32 -10.61 16.41 10.62
CA TYR A 32 -9.50 17.19 11.17
C TYR A 32 -9.81 17.58 12.61
N ARG A 33 -9.00 17.07 13.52
CA ARG A 33 -9.06 17.33 14.95
C ARG A 33 -7.65 17.66 15.42
N GLU A 34 -7.40 18.93 15.73
CA GLU A 34 -6.10 19.42 16.22
C GLU A 34 -5.57 18.65 17.43
N ASP A 35 -6.48 18.02 18.19
CA ASP A 35 -6.18 17.26 19.40
C ASP A 35 -5.81 15.78 19.15
N ILE A 36 -6.09 15.23 17.96
CA ILE A 36 -5.76 13.83 17.63
C ILE A 36 -4.38 13.77 16.97
N LYS A 37 -3.36 13.47 17.78
CA LYS A 37 -1.97 13.30 17.31
C LYS A 37 -1.68 11.93 16.68
N THR A 38 -2.56 10.95 16.87
CA THR A 38 -2.33 9.58 16.44
C THR A 38 -2.62 9.43 14.94
N LYS A 39 -1.58 9.25 14.14
CA LYS A 39 -1.66 9.14 12.68
C LYS A 39 -1.77 7.71 12.16
N SER A 40 -1.78 6.72 13.06
CA SER A 40 -1.88 5.30 12.72
C SER A 40 -2.31 4.45 13.92
N GLY A 41 -2.84 3.26 13.65
CA GLY A 41 -3.14 2.28 14.69
C GLY A 41 -3.81 1.01 14.17
N PHE A 42 -4.14 0.09 15.07
CA PHE A 42 -4.69 -1.23 14.72
C PHE A 42 -6.21 -1.23 14.45
N ILE A 43 -6.91 -0.15 14.78
CA ILE A 43 -8.36 -0.05 14.52
C ILE A 43 -8.58 0.33 13.06
N LEU A 44 -9.39 -0.46 12.34
CA LEU A 44 -9.77 -0.19 10.96
C LEU A 44 -10.58 1.13 10.86
N PRO A 45 -10.12 2.13 10.07
CA PRO A 45 -10.89 3.34 9.81
C PRO A 45 -12.21 3.04 9.09
N VAL A 46 -13.27 3.75 9.46
CA VAL A 46 -14.61 3.58 8.86
C VAL A 46 -14.60 3.92 7.36
N GLU A 47 -13.75 4.85 6.95
CA GLU A 47 -13.54 5.26 5.55
C GLU A 47 -13.02 4.09 4.70
N TYR A 48 -12.28 3.15 5.31
CA TYR A 48 -11.68 2.02 4.61
C TYR A 48 -12.67 0.90 4.35
N ILE A 49 -13.81 0.88 5.05
CA ILE A 49 -14.88 -0.10 4.83
C ILE A 49 -15.32 -0.09 3.36
N ASN A 50 -15.37 1.09 2.73
CA ASN A 50 -15.77 1.24 1.32
C ASN A 50 -14.61 1.56 0.37
N SER A 51 -13.40 1.84 0.88
CA SER A 51 -12.26 2.27 0.06
C SER A 51 -11.63 1.15 -0.78
N SER A 52 -11.51 1.32 -2.09
CA SER A 52 -10.82 0.37 -2.98
C SER A 52 -9.32 0.22 -2.70
N ILE A 53 -8.76 1.15 -1.92
CA ILE A 53 -7.35 1.18 -1.56
C ILE A 53 -7.24 1.29 -0.04
N ILE A 54 -6.44 0.41 0.57
CA ILE A 54 -6.20 0.45 2.01
C ILE A 54 -4.70 0.61 2.27
N PRO A 55 -4.27 1.76 2.82
CA PRO A 55 -2.91 1.94 3.27
C PRO A 55 -2.69 1.39 4.68
N ILE A 56 -1.56 0.74 4.86
CA ILE A 56 -0.99 0.46 6.19
C ILE A 56 0.45 0.98 6.21
N LYS A 57 0.98 1.16 7.41
CA LYS A 57 2.41 1.32 7.64
C LYS A 57 2.96 0.15 8.45
N TYR A 58 4.25 -0.05 8.36
CA TYR A 58 4.98 -0.92 9.27
C TYR A 58 6.39 -0.37 9.48
N SER A 59 7.01 -0.72 10.60
CA SER A 59 8.39 -0.32 10.88
C SER A 59 9.28 -1.55 10.85
N ASN A 60 10.43 -1.43 10.19
CA ASN A 60 11.55 -2.35 10.41
C ASN A 60 12.61 -1.63 11.27
N SER A 61 13.76 -2.26 11.51
CA SER A 61 14.84 -1.67 12.32
C SER A 61 15.44 -0.39 11.73
N GLU A 62 15.22 -0.12 10.44
CA GLU A 62 15.90 0.95 9.69
C GLU A 62 14.97 2.11 9.34
N SER A 63 13.68 1.85 9.13
CA SER A 63 12.74 2.83 8.60
C SER A 63 11.28 2.47 8.86
N GLU A 64 10.42 3.50 8.82
CA GLU A 64 8.98 3.32 8.58
C GLU A 64 8.75 3.08 7.08
N ASN A 65 7.78 2.24 6.76
CA ASN A 65 7.46 1.82 5.41
C ASN A 65 5.94 1.89 5.20
N ILE A 66 5.51 1.99 3.94
CA ILE A 66 4.10 2.05 3.58
C ILE A 66 3.74 0.90 2.64
N VAL A 67 2.54 0.37 2.81
CA VAL A 67 1.96 -0.65 1.93
C VAL A 67 0.61 -0.12 1.46
N LEU A 68 0.36 -0.17 0.15
CA LEU A 68 -0.95 0.10 -0.44
C LEU A 68 -1.53 -1.19 -1.01
N TYR A 69 -2.65 -1.64 -0.45
CA TYR A 69 -3.44 -2.73 -1.03
C TYR A 69 -4.51 -2.18 -1.96
N ALA A 70 -4.60 -2.71 -3.18
CA ALA A 70 -5.66 -2.42 -4.13
C ALA A 70 -6.62 -3.61 -4.26
N ILE A 71 -7.93 -3.37 -4.26
CA ILE A 71 -8.92 -4.43 -4.52
C ILE A 71 -9.02 -4.82 -6.00
N ASP A 72 -8.71 -3.87 -6.88
CA ASP A 72 -8.82 -4.00 -8.33
C ASP A 72 -7.60 -4.72 -8.91
N ALA A 73 -7.78 -5.34 -10.08
CA ALA A 73 -6.72 -6.03 -10.80
C ALA A 73 -5.59 -5.08 -11.21
N TYR A 74 -4.40 -5.65 -11.43
CA TYR A 74 -3.24 -4.89 -11.86
C TYR A 74 -3.49 -4.15 -13.19
N ASN A 75 -3.17 -2.87 -13.17
CA ASN A 75 -3.16 -2.01 -14.35
C ASN A 75 -2.03 -0.98 -14.19
N GLU A 76 -1.35 -0.67 -15.30
CA GLU A 76 -0.21 0.25 -15.34
C GLU A 76 -0.61 1.68 -14.89
N GLU A 77 -1.81 2.14 -15.31
CA GLU A 77 -2.30 3.47 -14.95
C GLU A 77 -2.60 3.57 -13.45
N ASP A 78 -3.16 2.50 -12.87
CA ASP A 78 -3.49 2.47 -11.44
C ASP A 78 -2.22 2.32 -10.60
N LEU A 79 -1.23 1.53 -11.04
CA LEU A 79 0.09 1.49 -10.41
C LEU A 79 0.70 2.90 -10.31
N LYS A 80 0.65 3.67 -11.41
CA LYS A 80 1.15 5.05 -11.42
C LYS A 80 0.43 5.94 -10.42
N LYS A 81 -0.91 5.86 -10.34
CA LYS A 81 -1.70 6.61 -9.34
C LYS A 81 -1.34 6.20 -7.92
N LEU A 82 -1.19 4.89 -7.66
CA LEU A 82 -0.85 4.36 -6.35
C LEU A 82 0.55 4.74 -5.90
N ILE A 83 1.56 4.77 -6.79
CA ILE A 83 2.90 5.28 -6.46
C ILE A 83 2.82 6.75 -6.02
N GLY A 84 2.09 7.57 -6.78
CA GLY A 84 1.88 8.98 -6.42
C GLY A 84 1.16 9.14 -5.08
N LEU A 85 0.15 8.31 -4.82
CA LEU A 85 -0.58 8.30 -3.55
C LEU A 85 0.32 7.87 -2.39
N ALA A 86 1.07 6.77 -2.55
CA ALA A 86 1.98 6.27 -1.53
C ALA A 86 3.00 7.35 -1.15
N ASN A 87 3.65 7.95 -2.14
CA ASN A 87 4.62 9.02 -1.92
C ASN A 87 4.02 10.23 -1.20
N LYS A 88 2.76 10.60 -1.53
CA LYS A 88 2.04 11.68 -0.84
C LYS A 88 1.70 11.32 0.61
N LEU A 89 1.23 10.09 0.87
CA LEU A 89 0.85 9.63 2.20
C LEU A 89 2.07 9.41 3.10
N SER A 90 3.17 8.90 2.54
CA SER A 90 4.39 8.66 3.29
C SER A 90 5.25 9.90 3.49
N GLY A 91 5.05 10.96 2.68
CA GLY A 91 5.97 12.09 2.64
C GLY A 91 7.42 11.61 2.54
N ALA A 92 8.28 12.08 3.45
CA ALA A 92 9.70 11.71 3.47
C ALA A 92 10.05 10.49 4.35
N PHE A 93 9.10 9.90 5.09
CA PHE A 93 9.46 8.85 6.08
C PHE A 93 9.69 7.47 5.46
N ALA A 94 9.06 7.15 4.32
CA ALA A 94 9.08 5.79 3.79
C ALA A 94 10.49 5.38 3.33
N GLY A 95 11.03 4.32 3.94
CA GLY A 95 12.19 3.58 3.46
C GLY A 95 11.85 2.69 2.26
N ALA A 96 10.66 2.09 2.27
CA ALA A 96 10.10 1.28 1.21
C ALA A 96 8.61 1.59 0.97
N ILE A 97 8.16 1.36 -0.27
CA ILE A 97 6.79 1.51 -0.74
C ILE A 97 6.38 0.20 -1.42
N ASP A 98 5.52 -0.56 -0.75
CA ASP A 98 4.98 -1.79 -1.32
C ASP A 98 3.57 -1.53 -1.91
N ILE A 99 3.34 -1.91 -3.17
CA ILE A 99 2.05 -1.77 -3.85
C ILE A 99 1.54 -3.15 -4.23
N LEU A 100 0.39 -3.52 -3.67
CA LEU A 100 -0.11 -4.88 -3.67
C LEU A 100 -1.44 -4.97 -4.43
N PHE A 101 -1.46 -5.79 -5.48
CA PHE A 101 -2.63 -6.09 -6.30
C PHE A 101 -3.05 -7.56 -6.13
N PRO A 102 -4.31 -7.93 -6.41
CA PRO A 102 -4.78 -9.31 -6.22
C PRO A 102 -4.20 -10.30 -7.23
N ASP A 103 -3.71 -9.85 -8.39
CA ASP A 103 -3.38 -10.70 -9.53
C ASP A 103 -2.03 -10.34 -10.17
N PHE A 104 -1.22 -9.52 -9.49
CA PHE A 104 0.08 -9.15 -10.01
C PHE A 104 1.01 -10.38 -10.14
N VAL A 105 1.64 -10.51 -11.30
CA VAL A 105 2.62 -11.57 -11.58
C VAL A 105 3.96 -10.93 -11.89
N ILE A 106 4.97 -11.18 -11.05
CA ILE A 106 6.30 -10.57 -11.14
C ILE A 106 6.89 -10.76 -12.55
N ASN A 107 7.10 -12.01 -12.98
CA ASN A 107 7.73 -12.34 -14.26
C ASN A 107 6.93 -11.90 -15.50
N GLY A 108 5.64 -11.53 -15.34
CA GLY A 108 4.79 -11.06 -16.43
C GLY A 108 4.78 -9.54 -16.58
N ASN A 109 5.03 -8.81 -15.50
CA ASN A 109 4.75 -7.37 -15.41
C ASN A 109 5.98 -6.48 -15.21
N GLU A 110 7.19 -7.04 -15.16
CA GLU A 110 8.43 -6.28 -14.89
C GLU A 110 8.63 -5.07 -15.83
N ASN A 111 8.35 -5.25 -17.13
CA ASN A 111 8.47 -4.18 -18.11
C ASN A 111 7.46 -3.05 -17.84
N SER A 112 6.26 -3.37 -17.38
CA SER A 112 5.22 -2.40 -17.05
C SER A 112 5.59 -1.63 -15.78
N VAL A 113 6.08 -2.32 -14.74
CA VAL A 113 6.59 -1.69 -13.52
C VAL A 113 7.74 -0.75 -13.84
N ARG A 114 8.72 -1.19 -14.64
CA ARG A 114 9.87 -0.36 -15.03
C ARG A 114 9.43 0.92 -15.72
N LYS A 115 8.55 0.83 -16.73
CA LYS A 115 8.00 2.00 -17.44
C LYS A 115 7.36 3.01 -16.49
N VAL A 116 6.58 2.55 -15.52
CA VAL A 116 5.92 3.43 -14.55
C VAL A 116 6.95 4.06 -13.60
N THR A 117 7.92 3.30 -13.09
CA THR A 117 8.94 3.87 -12.21
C THR A 117 9.81 4.92 -12.91
N GLU A 118 10.13 4.71 -14.19
CA GLU A 118 10.88 5.68 -15.02
C GLU A 118 10.10 6.98 -15.26
N TYR A 119 8.76 6.92 -15.29
CA TYR A 119 7.91 8.10 -15.45
C TYR A 119 8.16 9.15 -14.34
N PHE A 120 8.41 8.72 -13.11
CA PHE A 120 8.61 9.64 -11.98
C PHE A 120 9.95 10.36 -12.01
N ARG A 121 10.91 9.94 -12.85
CA ARG A 121 12.25 10.53 -13.00
C ARG A 121 13.02 10.74 -11.68
N ASP A 122 12.63 10.03 -10.62
CA ASP A 122 13.25 10.06 -9.30
C ASP A 122 13.81 8.67 -9.00
N SER A 123 15.13 8.54 -9.11
CA SER A 123 15.84 7.28 -8.88
C SER A 123 15.79 6.82 -7.42
N ASN A 124 15.61 7.74 -6.46
CA ASN A 124 15.46 7.37 -5.06
C ASN A 124 14.07 6.79 -4.82
N LEU A 125 13.01 7.42 -5.36
CA LEU A 125 11.66 6.87 -5.30
C LEU A 125 11.58 5.51 -6.00
N ALA A 126 12.14 5.38 -7.19
CA ALA A 126 12.12 4.13 -7.96
C ALA A 126 12.72 2.94 -7.19
N ARG A 127 13.81 3.16 -6.43
CA ARG A 127 14.46 2.12 -5.61
C ARG A 127 13.63 1.67 -4.41
N LYS A 128 12.69 2.49 -3.95
CA LYS A 128 11.82 2.18 -2.81
C LYS A 128 10.59 1.36 -3.20
N ILE A 129 10.23 1.35 -4.48
CA ILE A 129 8.98 0.76 -4.96
C ILE A 129 9.16 -0.75 -5.16
N LYS A 130 8.24 -1.52 -4.56
CA LYS A 130 8.07 -2.95 -4.81
C LYS A 130 6.60 -3.20 -5.17
N VAL A 131 6.36 -3.98 -6.22
CA VAL A 131 5.00 -4.37 -6.62
C VAL A 131 4.84 -5.87 -6.39
N LEU A 132 3.76 -6.26 -5.71
CA LEU A 132 3.54 -7.63 -5.25
C LEU A 132 2.09 -8.07 -5.40
N SER A 133 1.86 -9.36 -5.21
CA SER A 133 0.53 -9.91 -5.01
C SER A 133 0.26 -10.16 -3.54
N TYR A 134 -0.97 -9.94 -3.09
CA TYR A 134 -1.42 -10.36 -1.75
C TYR A 134 -2.28 -11.63 -1.77
N ASN A 135 -2.56 -12.16 -2.97
CA ASN A 135 -3.31 -13.39 -3.13
C ASN A 135 -2.40 -14.60 -3.35
N ASP A 136 -1.11 -14.50 -3.02
CA ASP A 136 -0.07 -15.50 -3.31
C ASP A 136 -0.69 -16.87 -3.57
N LYS A 137 -0.75 -17.23 -4.86
CA LYS A 137 -1.12 -18.58 -5.24
C LYS A 137 -0.02 -19.40 -4.60
N LEU A 138 -0.37 -20.19 -3.59
CA LEU A 138 0.45 -21.29 -3.10
C LEU A 138 0.98 -22.03 -4.33
N ILE A 139 2.21 -21.73 -4.75
CA ILE A 139 2.95 -22.62 -5.62
C ILE A 139 3.48 -23.65 -4.63
N GLN A 140 2.64 -24.65 -4.36
CA GLN A 140 3.06 -25.92 -3.79
C GLN A 140 3.84 -26.70 -4.85
#